data_AF-A0A841D2Y2-F1
#
_entry.id   AF-A0A841D2Y2-F1
#
_cell.length_a   1.000
_cell.length_b   1.000
_cell.length_c   1.000
_cell.angle_alpha   90.00
_cell.angle_beta   90.00
_cell.angle_gamma   90.00
#
_symmetry.space_group_name_H-M   'P 1'
#
loop_
_entity.id
_entity.type
_entity.pdbx_description
1 polymer ?
#
loop_
_entity_poly.entity_id
_entity_poly.type
_entity_poly.pdbx_seq_one_letter_code
_entity_poly.pdbx_strand_id
1 'polypeptide(L)' 'MGSVTTLTDQVREIWEEVLGISPIGDHDDVFDLGGHSLTITQIIVRMRKRLGVEVELDDFFDNPTIAGIVEILGDD' A
#
# COMPACT_ATOMS: atom_id res chain seq x y z
N MET A 1 19.50 14.67 7.41
CA MET A 1 19.43 13.31 6.89
C MET A 1 18.05 13.18 6.26
N GLY A 2 17.91 13.56 4.99
CA GLY A 2 16.64 13.37 4.30
C GLY A 2 16.53 11.88 3.99
N SER A 3 15.59 11.17 4.60
CA SER A 3 15.27 9.84 4.10
C SER A 3 14.91 10.02 2.63
N VAL A 4 15.65 9.35 1.75
CA VAL A 4 15.17 9.07 0.41
C VAL A 4 13.92 8.24 0.62
N THR A 5 12.75 8.87 0.56
CA THR A 5 11.46 8.17 0.68
C THR A 5 11.36 7.23 -0.49
N THR A 6 11.45 5.93 -0.23
CA THR A 6 11.30 4.91 -1.27
C THR A 6 9.82 4.81 -1.68
N LEU A 7 9.53 4.12 -2.78
CA LEU A 7 8.15 3.80 -3.13
C LEU A 7 7.49 3.02 -1.98
N THR A 8 8.21 2.08 -1.38
CA THR A 8 7.79 1.31 -0.21
C THR A 8 7.37 2.20 0.96
N ASP A 9 8.18 3.19 1.34
CA ASP A 9 7.84 4.11 2.42
C ASP A 9 6.54 4.86 2.13
N GLN A 10 6.36 5.35 0.91
CA GLN A 10 5.16 6.10 0.52
C GLN A 10 3.90 5.22 0.51
N VAL A 11 4.01 3.98 0.04
CA VAL A 11 2.89 3.02 0.10
C VAL A 11 2.57 2.69 1.55
N ARG A 12 3.59 2.45 2.38
CA ARG A 12 3.43 2.20 3.82
C ARG A 12 2.68 3.35 4.50
N GLU A 13 3.12 4.60 4.30
CA GLU A 13 2.46 5.77 4.89
C GLU A 13 0.97 5.84 4.52
N ILE A 14 0.60 5.53 3.27
CA ILE A 14 -0.80 5.50 2.85
C ILE A 14 -1.58 4.41 3.60
N TRP A 15 -0.99 3.22 3.75
CA TRP A 15 -1.63 2.13 4.47
C TRP A 15 -1.81 2.47 5.95
N GLU A 16 -0.77 3.02 6.59
CA GLU A 16 -0.80 3.44 7.99
C GLU A 16 -1.87 4.54 8.22
N GLU A 17 -1.98 5.51 7.32
CA GLU A 17 -3.01 6.55 7.37
C GLU A 17 -4.44 5.99 7.25
N VAL A 18 -4.64 4.96 6.44
CA VAL A 18 -5.97 4.39 6.17
C VAL A 18 -6.37 3.39 7.25
N LEU A 19 -5.45 2.52 7.66
CA LEU A 19 -5.68 1.50 8.69
C LEU A 19 -5.61 2.08 10.10
N GLY A 20 -4.93 3.21 10.29
CA GLY A 20 -4.67 3.79 11.61
C GLY A 20 -3.69 2.96 12.44
N ILE A 21 -2.85 2.16 11.78
CA ILE A 21 -1.87 1.26 12.41
C ILE A 21 -0.48 1.76 12.00
N SER A 22 0.45 1.89 12.95
CA SER A 22 1.85 2.23 12.67
C SER A 22 2.73 1.68 13.81
N PRO A 23 3.87 1.02 13.51
CA PRO A 23 4.40 0.75 12.17
C PRO A 23 3.73 -0.47 11.50
N ILE A 24 3.55 -0.42 10.18
CA ILE A 24 3.23 -1.59 9.34
C ILE A 24 4.53 -2.11 8.71
N GLY A 25 4.75 -3.42 8.74
CA GLY A 25 5.87 -4.10 8.09
C GLY A 25 5.62 -4.33 6.60
N ASP A 26 6.69 -4.45 5.81
CA ASP A 26 6.58 -4.56 4.35
C ASP A 26 5.90 -5.87 3.88
N HIS A 27 5.93 -6.89 4.74
CA HIS A 27 5.34 -8.20 4.50
C HIS A 27 4.08 -8.45 5.33
N ASP A 28 3.57 -7.44 6.04
CA ASP A 28 2.30 -7.58 6.76
C ASP A 28 1.14 -7.61 5.77
N ASP A 29 0.26 -8.59 5.94
CA ASP A 29 -0.91 -8.79 5.11
C ASP A 29 -1.99 -7.75 5.48
N VAL A 30 -2.44 -6.98 4.49
CA VAL A 30 -3.44 -5.93 4.67
C VAL A 30 -4.73 -6.47 5.28
N PHE A 31 -5.13 -7.69 4.95
CA PHE A 31 -6.35 -8.33 5.45
C PHE A 31 -6.21 -8.74 6.91
N ASP A 32 -5.03 -9.23 7.32
CA ASP A 32 -4.73 -9.53 8.73
C ASP A 32 -4.72 -8.25 9.60
N LEU A 33 -4.33 -7.12 9.01
CA LEU A 33 -4.37 -5.80 9.66
C LEU A 33 -5.79 -5.19 9.76
N GLY A 34 -6.82 -5.87 9.22
CA GLY A 34 -8.21 -5.38 9.20
C GLY A 34 -8.59 -4.63 7.92
N GLY A 35 -7.74 -4.70 6.88
CA GLY A 35 -8.04 -4.28 5.52
C GLY A 35 -9.19 -5.09 4.94
N HIS A 36 -10.23 -4.39 4.53
CA HIS A 36 -11.37 -4.97 3.83
C HIS A 36 -11.65 -4.14 2.58
N SER A 37 -12.63 -4.54 1.76
CA SER A 37 -12.87 -3.94 0.45
C SER A 37 -12.98 -2.41 0.48
N LEU A 38 -13.60 -1.83 1.52
CA LEU A 38 -13.70 -0.37 1.69
C LEU A 38 -12.33 0.26 1.97
N THR A 39 -11.56 -0.30 2.90
CA THR A 39 -10.21 0.14 3.25
C THR A 39 -9.26 0.05 2.06
N ILE A 40 -9.30 -1.07 1.33
CA ILE A 40 -8.46 -1.27 0.14
C ILE A 40 -8.84 -0.27 -0.95
N THR A 41 -10.13 -0.06 -1.21
CA THR A 41 -10.58 0.98 -2.13
C THR A 41 -10.06 2.37 -1.73
N GLN A 42 -10.06 2.68 -0.43
CA GLN A 42 -9.50 3.93 0.08
C GLN A 42 -7.98 4.04 -0.10
N ILE A 43 -7.24 2.93 0.04
CA ILE A 43 -5.81 2.85 -0.24
C ILE A 43 -5.58 3.12 -1.73
N ILE A 44 -6.27 2.41 -2.63
CA ILE A 44 -6.16 2.57 -4.10
C ILE A 44 -6.38 4.03 -4.51
N VAL A 45 -7.47 4.65 -4.03
CA VAL A 45 -7.78 6.06 -4.35
C VAL A 45 -6.67 7.01 -3.86
N ARG A 46 -6.07 6.74 -2.69
CA ARG A 46 -4.97 7.55 -2.17
C ARG A 46 -3.66 7.33 -2.90
N MET A 47 -3.34 6.08 -3.25
CA MET A 47 -2.17 5.73 -4.06
C MET A 47 -2.24 6.42 -5.42
N ARG A 48 -3.39 6.34 -6.10
CA ARG A 48 -3.63 7.06 -7.35
C ARG A 48 -3.46 8.57 -7.21
N LYS A 49 -3.97 9.15 -6.13
CA LYS A 49 -3.91 10.60 -5.91
C LYS A 49 -2.51 11.10 -5.54
N ARG A 50 -1.75 10.35 -4.75
CA ARG A 50 -0.43 10.77 -4.24
C ARG A 50 0.73 10.36 -5.14
N LEU A 51 0.67 9.14 -5.68
CA LEU A 51 1.75 8.51 -6.43
C LEU A 51 1.49 8.51 -7.94
N GLY A 52 0.26 8.76 -8.36
CA GLY A 52 -0.11 8.70 -9.78
C GLY A 52 -0.16 7.28 -10.35
N VAL A 53 -0.13 6.26 -9.49
CA VAL A 53 -0.14 4.85 -9.88
C VAL A 53 -1.57 4.30 -9.89
N GLU A 54 -1.82 3.32 -10.76
CA GLU A 54 -3.10 2.64 -10.84
C GLU A 54 -2.92 1.20 -10.34
N VAL A 55 -3.71 0.82 -9.35
CA VAL A 55 -3.66 -0.51 -8.72
C VAL A 55 -5.10 -1.01 -8.63
N GLU A 56 -5.33 -2.26 -8.98
CA GLU A 56 -6.65 -2.87 -8.95
C GLU A 56 -6.89 -3.58 -7.63
N LEU A 57 -8.16 -3.89 -7.33
CA LEU A 57 -8.49 -4.65 -6.13
C LEU A 57 -7.93 -6.08 -6.21
N ASP A 58 -7.82 -6.66 -7.40
CA ASP A 58 -7.25 -8.00 -7.65
C ASP A 58 -5.78 -8.07 -7.21
N ASP A 59 -4.98 -7.02 -7.46
CA ASP A 59 -3.58 -6.95 -7.03
C ASP A 59 -3.42 -7.10 -5.52
N PHE A 60 -4.37 -6.57 -4.74
CA PHE A 60 -4.37 -6.72 -3.29
C PHE A 60 -4.76 -8.14 -2.85
N PHE A 61 -5.49 -8.91 -3.67
CA PHE A 61 -5.79 -10.31 -3.37
C PHE A 61 -4.62 -11.24 -3.73
N ASP A 62 -3.94 -11.00 -4.84
CA ASP A 62 -2.75 -11.75 -5.24
C ASP A 62 -1.54 -11.41 -4.36
N ASN A 63 -1.36 -10.13 -4.02
CA ASN A 63 -0.19 -9.62 -3.31
C ASN A 63 -0.60 -8.67 -2.17
N PRO A 64 -1.18 -9.18 -1.07
CA PRO A 64 -1.75 -8.38 0.02
C PRO A 64 -0.73 -7.68 0.92
N THR A 65 0.49 -7.44 0.45
CA THR A 65 1.58 -6.85 1.25
C THR A 65 2.12 -5.60 0.58
N ILE A 66 2.71 -4.69 1.35
CA ILE A 66 3.34 -3.48 0.81
C ILE A 66 4.42 -3.86 -0.20
N ALA A 67 5.27 -4.83 0.11
CA ALA A 67 6.32 -5.31 -0.78
C ALA A 67 5.74 -5.83 -2.10
N GLY A 68 4.67 -6.61 -2.05
CA GLY A 68 4.01 -7.15 -3.23
C GLY A 68 3.38 -6.07 -4.11
N ILE A 69 2.67 -5.11 -3.51
CA ILE A 69 2.13 -3.97 -4.28
C ILE A 69 3.25 -3.11 -4.88
N VAL A 70 4.34 -2.86 -4.14
CA VAL A 70 5.48 -2.11 -4.65
C VAL A 70 6.17 -2.83 -5.80
N GLU A 71 6.25 -4.17 -5.76
CA GLU A 71 6.81 -4.98 -6.84
C GLU A 71 5.99 -4.83 -8.13
N ILE A 72 4.65 -4.88 -8.04
CA ILE A 72 3.75 -4.65 -9.18
C ILE A 72 3.94 -3.25 -9.78
N LEU A 73 4.13 -2.24 -8.92
CA LEU A 73 4.34 -0.86 -9.35
C LEU A 73 5.75 -0.59 -9.91
N GLY A 74 6.71 -1.45 -9.62
CA GLY A 74 8.10 -1.34 -10.04
C GLY A 74 8.43 -2.06 -11.35
N ASP A 75 7.48 -2.83 -11.90
CA ASP A 75 7.58 -3.48 -13.21
C ASP A 75 7.20 -2.44 -14.30
N ASP A 76 8.21 -1.77 -14.87
CA ASP A 76 8.13 -0.93 -16.09
C ASP A 76 8.64 -1.72 -17.31
#